data_AF-A0A183LJ11-F1
#
_entry.id   AF-A0A183LJ11-F1
#
_cell.length_a   1.000
_cell.length_b   1.000
_cell.length_c   1.000
_cell.angle_alpha   90.00
_cell.angle_beta   90.00
_cell.angle_gamma   90.00
#
_symmetry.space_group_name_H-M   'P 1'
#
loop_
_entity.id
_entity.type
_entity.pdbx_description
1 polymer ?
#
loop_
_entity_poly.entity_id
_entity_poly.type
_entity_poly.pdbx_seq_one_letter_code
_entity_poly.pdbx_strand_id
1 'polypeptide(L)'
;MTEWVGECWSAAYSSLGVTGVNFNEIPLRLTIAYHGAHQNNITSCSFSNCGRFFAFVDQPQIVLGYCVNDLLSTSLDENNFKPSLSSHCQTSSLLSDEIINNTESLNLYANLTDSSNNWKILTSELLHGDALHVNMKPIFRIKTNGDVISMTFASGDSAFCRLPHRANKRRSSIVRESQVSLLLLGLASGVIEVYNVFSLVSSSPHIPKYVLTDDCTLVYLLSAAIDGSLRVGSVHRGGEVRLWDLWDDGNMYGKLQHKFTIPTDQPCSEIQGEACTFAWHPCGRHVFLAGERGHGVVLDVRWLTLIFLSFVSSLKDSQK
;
A
#
# COMPACT_ATOMS: atom_id res chain seq x y z
N MET A 1 -15.70 7.16 -12.91
CA MET A 1 -15.14 5.85 -13.30
C MET A 1 -14.78 5.17 -12.00
N THR A 2 -15.77 4.48 -11.45
CA THR A 2 -15.94 4.12 -10.04
C THR A 2 -16.18 2.62 -10.01
N GLU A 3 -15.15 1.81 -9.80
CA GLU A 3 -15.26 0.37 -9.54
C GLU A 3 -13.87 -0.25 -9.25
N TRP A 4 -13.20 0.18 -8.18
CA TRP A 4 -11.96 -0.48 -7.70
C TRP A 4 -11.89 -0.40 -6.17
N VAL A 5 -12.77 -1.11 -5.47
CA VAL A 5 -12.69 -1.30 -3.99
C VAL A 5 -12.86 -2.78 -3.58
N GLY A 6 -12.98 -3.71 -4.54
CA GLY A 6 -13.43 -5.08 -4.25
C GLY A 6 -12.40 -6.11 -3.80
N GLU A 7 -11.10 -5.96 -4.06
CA GLU A 7 -10.21 -7.13 -4.08
C GLU A 7 -9.23 -7.30 -2.90
N CYS A 8 -9.09 -6.33 -2.00
CA CYS A 8 -8.17 -6.49 -0.86
C CYS A 8 -8.75 -7.30 0.33
N TRP A 9 -10.05 -7.61 0.34
CA TRP A 9 -10.72 -8.19 1.53
C TRP A 9 -10.85 -9.73 1.50
N SER A 10 -10.71 -10.37 0.33
CA SER A 10 -10.89 -11.83 0.22
C SER A 10 -9.73 -12.66 0.79
N ALA A 11 -8.52 -12.10 0.86
CA ALA A 11 -7.33 -12.88 1.25
C ALA A 11 -7.19 -13.08 2.78
N ALA A 12 -7.86 -12.25 3.60
CA ALA A 12 -7.77 -12.34 5.06
C ALA A 12 -8.67 -13.42 5.68
N TYR A 13 -9.71 -13.89 4.97
CA TYR A 13 -10.71 -14.81 5.53
C TYR A 13 -10.55 -16.28 5.12
N SER A 14 -9.75 -16.59 4.11
CA SER A 14 -9.49 -17.98 3.71
C SER A 14 -8.73 -18.80 4.76
N SER A 15 -8.12 -18.17 5.76
CA SER A 15 -7.46 -18.85 6.88
C SER A 15 -8.39 -19.19 8.05
N LEU A 16 -9.66 -18.79 8.02
CA LEU A 16 -10.61 -18.97 9.14
C LEU A 16 -11.66 -20.08 8.91
N GLY A 17 -11.63 -20.80 7.79
CA GLY A 17 -12.49 -21.98 7.59
C GLY A 17 -14.00 -21.70 7.65
N VAL A 18 -14.43 -20.45 7.48
CA VAL A 18 -15.85 -20.09 7.47
C VAL A 18 -16.40 -20.28 6.06
N THR A 19 -16.92 -21.46 5.77
CA THR A 19 -17.74 -21.69 4.58
C THR A 19 -19.21 -21.46 4.96
N GLY A 20 -19.87 -20.50 4.30
CA GLY A 20 -21.33 -20.35 4.41
C GLY A 20 -21.88 -19.03 4.97
N VAL A 21 -21.16 -17.91 4.89
CA VAL A 21 -21.79 -16.60 5.12
C VAL A 21 -22.33 -16.06 3.80
N ASN A 22 -23.64 -15.93 3.70
CA ASN A 22 -24.32 -15.28 2.59
C ASN A 22 -24.04 -13.77 2.69
N PHE A 23 -23.06 -13.26 1.95
CA PHE A 23 -22.57 -11.87 2.05
C PHE A 23 -23.57 -10.81 1.54
N ASN A 24 -24.73 -11.22 0.99
CA ASN A 24 -25.76 -10.30 0.54
C ASN A 24 -26.43 -9.49 1.67
N GLU A 25 -26.10 -9.78 2.94
CA GLU A 25 -26.76 -9.19 4.11
C GLU A 25 -25.82 -8.49 5.09
N ILE A 26 -24.52 -8.30 4.79
CA ILE A 26 -23.66 -7.45 5.64
C ILE A 26 -23.65 -6.04 5.03
N PRO A 27 -24.49 -5.11 5.50
CA PRO A 27 -24.45 -3.74 5.01
C PRO A 27 -23.08 -3.15 5.34
N LEU A 28 -22.36 -2.71 4.30
CA LEU A 28 -21.17 -1.89 4.47
C LEU A 28 -21.60 -0.58 5.14
N ARG A 29 -21.17 -0.38 6.37
CA ARG A 29 -21.42 0.86 7.12
C ARG A 29 -20.25 1.81 6.98
N LEU A 30 -20.54 3.05 6.62
CA LEU A 30 -19.55 4.13 6.64
C LEU A 30 -19.36 4.60 8.09
N THR A 31 -18.20 4.29 8.69
CA THR A 31 -17.96 4.53 10.11
C THR A 31 -17.05 5.73 10.38
N ILE A 32 -15.99 5.89 9.57
CA ILE A 32 -15.04 6.98 9.70
C ILE A 32 -14.68 7.52 8.32
N ALA A 33 -14.54 8.83 8.19
CA ALA A 33 -14.20 9.51 6.95
C ALA A 33 -13.00 10.43 7.15
N TYR A 34 -12.07 10.38 6.20
CA TYR A 34 -10.97 11.33 6.10
C TYR A 34 -11.35 12.50 5.18
N HIS A 35 -11.09 13.72 5.63
CA HIS A 35 -11.28 14.95 4.88
C HIS A 35 -10.01 15.79 4.98
N GLY A 36 -9.15 15.69 3.96
CA GLY A 36 -7.90 16.44 3.88
C GLY A 36 -8.12 17.93 3.62
N ALA A 37 -7.23 18.77 4.14
CA ALA A 37 -7.36 20.24 4.07
C ALA A 37 -7.39 20.79 2.63
N HIS A 38 -6.75 20.09 1.68
CA HIS A 38 -6.64 20.53 0.29
C HIS A 38 -7.62 19.84 -0.66
N GLN A 39 -8.46 18.90 -0.17
CA GLN A 39 -9.43 18.16 -0.97
C GLN A 39 -8.84 17.54 -2.26
N ASN A 40 -7.57 17.16 -2.22
CA ASN A 40 -6.92 16.47 -3.32
C ASN A 40 -7.49 15.06 -3.49
N ASN A 41 -7.44 14.53 -4.70
CA ASN A 41 -7.74 13.12 -4.94
C ASN A 41 -6.68 12.25 -4.29
N ILE A 42 -7.11 11.30 -3.45
CA ILE A 42 -6.23 10.24 -2.93
C ILE A 42 -5.93 9.31 -4.10
N THR A 43 -4.69 9.32 -4.58
CA THR A 43 -4.27 8.54 -5.76
C THR A 43 -4.01 7.07 -5.46
N SER A 44 -3.62 6.75 -4.22
CA SER A 44 -3.33 5.38 -3.80
C SER A 44 -3.45 5.23 -2.28
N CYS A 45 -3.86 4.04 -1.84
CA CYS A 45 -3.80 3.61 -0.44
C CYS A 45 -3.39 2.14 -0.37
N SER A 46 -2.91 1.69 0.79
CA SER A 46 -2.50 0.30 1.00
C SER A 46 -2.53 -0.09 2.47
N PHE A 47 -2.79 -1.37 2.73
CA PHE A 47 -2.62 -2.00 4.04
C PHE A 47 -1.31 -2.77 4.08
N SER A 48 -0.63 -2.75 5.21
CA SER A 48 0.48 -3.68 5.46
C SER A 48 -0.01 -5.12 5.44
N ASN A 49 0.81 -6.05 4.96
CA ASN A 49 0.46 -7.48 4.92
C ASN A 49 0.06 -8.05 6.29
N CYS A 50 0.58 -7.49 7.39
CA CYS A 50 0.22 -7.89 8.74
C CYS A 50 -1.05 -7.21 9.30
N GLY A 51 -1.72 -6.37 8.50
CA GLY A 51 -2.94 -5.65 8.89
C GLY A 51 -2.76 -4.54 9.94
N ARG A 52 -1.53 -4.28 10.42
CA ARG A 52 -1.28 -3.32 11.51
C ARG A 52 -1.23 -1.86 11.05
N PHE A 53 -0.84 -1.62 9.80
CA PHE A 53 -0.66 -0.28 9.25
C PHE A 53 -1.54 -0.06 8.04
N PHE A 54 -2.08 1.15 7.94
CA PHE A 54 -2.77 1.67 6.76
C PHE A 54 -2.10 2.96 6.34
N ALA A 55 -1.84 3.14 5.04
CA ALA A 55 -1.25 4.35 4.51
C ALA A 55 -1.96 4.80 3.23
N PHE A 56 -1.95 6.10 2.99
CA PHE A 56 -2.52 6.69 1.78
C PHE A 56 -1.82 8.00 1.41
N VAL A 57 -2.00 8.40 0.15
CA VAL A 57 -1.50 9.66 -0.40
C VAL A 57 -2.50 10.77 -0.06
N ASP A 58 -2.15 11.67 0.86
CA ASP A 58 -2.99 12.83 1.24
C ASP A 58 -2.86 13.97 0.21
N GLN A 59 -1.63 14.21 -0.23
CA GLN A 59 -1.31 15.16 -1.30
C GLN A 59 -0.35 14.45 -2.25
N PRO A 60 -0.21 14.91 -3.51
CA PRO A 60 0.65 14.23 -4.49
C PRO A 60 2.03 13.82 -3.93
N GLN A 61 2.64 14.61 -3.05
CA GLN A 61 3.97 14.33 -2.49
C GLN A 61 3.96 13.99 -0.99
N ILE A 62 2.76 13.85 -0.38
CA ILE A 62 2.61 13.63 1.05
C ILE A 62 1.88 12.30 1.28
N VAL A 63 2.56 11.39 1.97
CA VAL A 63 1.99 10.10 2.41
C VAL A 63 1.80 10.12 3.91
N LEU A 64 0.63 9.70 4.37
CA LEU A 64 0.29 9.56 5.78
C LEU A 64 0.11 8.08 6.11
N GLY A 65 0.64 7.68 7.27
CA GLY A 65 0.46 6.34 7.83
C GLY A 65 -0.29 6.38 9.15
N TYR A 66 -1.13 5.39 9.39
CA TYR A 66 -1.93 5.21 10.60
C TYR A 66 -1.82 3.77 11.11
N CYS A 67 -1.92 3.61 12.43
CA CYS A 67 -2.14 2.32 13.05
C CYS A 67 -3.62 1.92 12.82
N VAL A 68 -3.84 0.70 12.34
CA VAL A 68 -5.20 0.20 12.06
C VAL A 68 -6.00 0.05 13.35
N ASN A 69 -5.39 -0.33 14.46
CA ASN A 69 -6.09 -0.46 15.74
C ASN A 69 -6.61 0.89 16.24
N ASP A 70 -5.90 1.99 15.98
CA ASP A 70 -6.34 3.33 16.35
C ASP A 70 -7.55 3.75 15.50
N LEU A 71 -7.52 3.44 14.20
CA LEU A 71 -8.65 3.64 13.28
C LEU A 71 -9.89 2.83 13.71
N LEU A 72 -9.69 1.55 14.02
CA LEU A 72 -10.77 0.65 14.39
C LEU A 72 -11.37 0.99 15.76
N SER A 73 -10.53 1.27 16.77
CA SER A 73 -11.01 1.65 18.12
C SER A 73 -11.83 2.93 18.07
N THR A 74 -11.41 3.91 17.28
CA THR A 74 -12.17 5.14 17.04
C THR A 74 -13.52 4.87 16.38
N SER A 75 -13.56 3.93 15.43
CA SER A 75 -14.77 3.59 14.70
C SER A 75 -15.78 2.74 15.50
N LEU A 76 -15.29 1.96 16.47
CA LEU A 76 -16.07 0.98 17.24
C LEU A 76 -16.42 1.45 18.66
N ASP A 77 -15.97 2.62 19.09
CA ASP A 77 -16.34 3.17 20.40
C ASP A 77 -17.84 3.48 20.43
N GLU A 78 -18.61 2.63 21.12
CA GLU A 78 -20.06 2.71 21.29
C GLU A 78 -20.52 4.06 21.86
N ASN A 79 -19.65 4.77 22.59
CA ASN A 79 -19.98 6.10 23.11
C ASN A 79 -20.15 7.15 22.01
N ASN A 80 -19.57 6.94 20.82
CA ASN A 80 -19.75 7.81 19.66
C ASN A 80 -21.10 7.61 18.95
N PHE A 81 -21.86 6.57 19.31
CA PHE A 81 -23.17 6.26 18.74
C PHE A 81 -24.35 6.66 19.63
N LYS A 82 -24.12 7.44 20.69
CA LYS A 82 -25.25 8.01 21.45
C LYS A 82 -25.93 9.08 20.60
N PRO A 83 -27.21 8.91 20.22
CA PRO A 83 -27.94 9.96 19.53
C PRO A 83 -27.92 11.22 20.40
N SER A 84 -27.66 12.37 19.77
CA SER A 84 -27.79 13.67 20.41
C SER A 84 -29.23 13.81 20.90
N LEU A 85 -29.42 13.73 22.22
CA LEU A 85 -30.67 14.12 22.89
C LEU A 85 -30.84 15.63 22.70
N SER A 86 -31.35 16.04 21.53
CA SER A 86 -31.73 17.40 21.27
C SER A 86 -33.09 17.68 21.91
N SER A 87 -33.04 18.55 22.93
CA SER A 87 -34.05 19.52 23.32
C SER A 87 -35.52 19.07 23.39
N HIS A 88 -35.98 18.75 24.60
CA HIS A 88 -37.04 19.53 25.29
C HIS A 88 -37.41 18.85 26.62
N CYS A 89 -36.97 19.44 27.72
CA CYS A 89 -37.83 19.81 28.85
C CYS A 89 -36.99 20.63 29.83
N GLN A 90 -37.29 21.92 29.91
CA GLN A 90 -36.93 22.75 31.04
C GLN A 90 -37.66 22.19 32.26
N THR A 91 -36.92 21.78 33.29
CA THR A 91 -37.30 22.06 34.68
C THR A 91 -36.06 22.04 35.55
N SER A 92 -35.86 23.17 36.21
CA SER A 92 -34.94 23.49 37.28
C SER A 92 -34.76 22.42 38.36
N SER A 93 -33.52 22.19 38.79
CA SER A 93 -33.17 22.25 40.21
C SER A 93 -31.66 22.48 40.39
N LEU A 94 -31.37 23.48 41.21
CA LEU A 94 -30.08 23.85 41.80
C LEU A 94 -29.47 22.72 42.64
N LEU A 95 -28.17 22.88 42.94
CA LEU A 95 -27.29 22.09 43.82
C LEU A 95 -26.68 20.86 43.11
N SER A 96 -25.37 20.59 43.10
CA SER A 96 -24.30 20.95 44.03
C SER A 96 -22.93 20.56 43.47
N ASP A 97 -21.95 21.38 43.83
CA ASP A 97 -20.57 21.09 44.23
C ASP A 97 -19.45 20.76 43.22
N GLU A 98 -18.48 21.69 43.27
CA GLU A 98 -17.10 21.66 42.80
C GLU A 98 -16.34 20.41 43.29
N ILE A 99 -15.50 19.83 42.42
CA ILE A 99 -14.12 19.42 42.82
C ILE A 99 -13.18 19.69 41.64
N ILE A 100 -12.31 20.68 41.85
CA ILE A 100 -11.08 20.97 41.13
C ILE A 100 -10.09 19.84 41.40
N ASN A 101 -9.40 19.33 40.37
CA ASN A 101 -8.04 18.81 40.56
C ASN A 101 -7.18 19.13 39.33
N ASN A 102 -6.29 20.09 39.55
CA ASN A 102 -5.16 20.42 38.71
C ASN A 102 -4.20 19.23 38.66
N THR A 103 -3.72 18.90 37.46
CA THR A 103 -2.39 18.29 37.32
C THR A 103 -1.78 18.82 36.04
N GLU A 104 -1.00 19.88 36.20
CA GLU A 104 -0.01 20.32 35.22
C GLU A 104 0.91 19.14 34.91
N SER A 105 0.93 18.70 33.66
CA SER A 105 2.02 17.89 33.11
C SER A 105 2.56 18.59 31.86
N LEU A 106 3.56 19.43 32.13
CA LEU A 106 4.75 19.74 31.33
C LEU A 106 4.57 19.72 29.80
N ASN A 107 4.34 20.91 29.28
CA ASN A 107 4.54 21.31 27.89
C ASN A 107 5.95 20.97 27.38
N LEU A 108 6.04 19.96 26.51
CA LEU A 108 7.12 19.75 25.54
C LEU A 108 6.49 19.31 24.20
N TYR A 109 5.69 20.19 23.60
CA TYR A 109 5.21 20.05 22.21
C TYR A 109 5.39 21.38 21.49
N ALA A 110 6.61 21.63 21.03
CA ALA A 110 6.86 22.66 20.03
C ALA A 110 7.25 21.94 18.73
N ASN A 111 6.46 22.20 17.67
CA ASN A 111 6.59 21.75 16.26
C ASN A 111 5.90 20.46 15.82
N LEU A 112 4.64 20.26 16.25
CA LEU A 112 3.61 19.56 15.47
C LEU A 112 2.34 20.41 15.48
N THR A 113 2.43 21.62 14.93
CA THR A 113 1.26 22.47 14.65
C THR A 113 0.55 21.92 13.42
N ASP A 114 -0.27 20.90 13.64
CA ASP A 114 -1.47 20.61 12.85
C ASP A 114 -2.27 19.60 13.68
N SER A 115 -3.05 20.10 14.63
CA SER A 115 -4.22 19.37 15.14
C SER A 115 -5.24 19.29 14.00
N SER A 116 -4.92 18.51 12.98
CA SER A 116 -5.73 18.41 11.79
C SER A 116 -6.95 17.57 12.13
N ASN A 117 -8.09 18.22 12.33
CA ASN A 117 -9.40 17.61 12.51
C ASN A 117 -9.92 16.96 11.21
N ASN A 118 -9.04 16.24 10.50
CA ASN A 118 -9.29 15.67 9.18
C ASN A 118 -10.13 14.41 9.27
N TRP A 119 -10.14 13.72 10.42
CA TRP A 119 -10.98 12.55 10.63
C TRP A 119 -12.32 12.94 11.22
N LYS A 120 -13.38 12.31 10.72
CA LYS A 120 -14.76 12.47 11.19
C LYS A 120 -15.38 11.09 11.42
N ILE A 121 -15.98 10.88 12.58
CA ILE A 121 -16.87 9.73 12.81
C ILE A 121 -18.26 10.11 12.29
N LEU A 122 -18.87 9.17 11.59
CA LEU A 122 -20.24 9.31 11.10
C LEU A 122 -21.15 8.49 12.00
N THR A 123 -21.99 9.19 12.74
CA THR A 123 -22.81 8.63 13.83
C THR A 123 -24.15 8.06 13.33
N SER A 124 -24.59 8.45 12.12
CA SER A 124 -25.83 8.02 11.49
C SER A 124 -25.57 7.14 10.26
N GLU A 125 -26.46 6.17 10.03
CA GLU A 125 -26.53 5.34 8.82
C GLU A 125 -26.92 6.14 7.56
N LEU A 126 -27.37 7.39 7.72
CA LEU A 126 -27.78 8.26 6.64
C LEU A 126 -26.72 9.35 6.42
N LEU A 127 -26.43 9.62 5.14
CA LEU A 127 -25.49 10.62 4.60
C LEU A 127 -25.77 12.09 5.03
N HIS A 128 -26.61 12.30 6.04
CA HIS A 128 -27.05 13.58 6.59
C HIS A 128 -26.89 13.70 8.12
N GLY A 129 -26.23 12.74 8.77
CA GLY A 129 -26.02 12.76 10.23
C GLY A 129 -24.87 13.62 10.73
N ASP A 130 -24.96 13.99 12.00
CA ASP A 130 -23.93 14.71 12.77
C ASP A 130 -22.57 14.01 12.65
N ALA A 131 -21.56 14.76 12.19
CA ALA A 131 -20.19 14.28 12.06
C ALA A 131 -19.35 14.81 13.23
N LEU A 132 -18.79 13.90 14.04
CA LEU A 132 -17.91 14.27 15.14
C LEU A 132 -16.47 14.27 14.65
N HIS A 133 -15.76 15.39 14.81
CA HIS A 133 -14.34 15.45 14.51
C HIS A 133 -13.54 14.62 15.50
N VAL A 134 -12.62 13.81 14.97
CA VAL A 134 -11.68 13.04 15.78
C VAL A 134 -10.28 13.55 15.53
N ASN A 135 -9.59 13.83 16.63
CA ASN A 135 -8.17 14.12 16.60
C ASN A 135 -7.39 12.82 16.52
N MET A 136 -7.07 12.39 15.30
CA MET A 136 -6.20 11.24 15.07
C MET A 136 -4.95 11.70 14.32
N LYS A 137 -3.80 11.52 14.96
CA LYS A 137 -2.51 11.88 14.38
C LYS A 137 -1.94 10.71 13.57
N PRO A 138 -1.35 10.97 12.40
CA PRO A 138 -0.62 9.94 11.67
C PRO A 138 0.60 9.49 12.48
N ILE A 139 0.89 8.19 12.45
CA ILE A 139 2.08 7.60 13.08
C ILE A 139 3.36 7.94 12.31
N PHE A 140 3.24 8.22 11.01
CA PHE A 140 4.32 8.75 10.19
C PHE A 140 3.77 9.64 9.08
N ARG A 141 4.58 10.60 8.66
CA ARG A 141 4.32 11.48 7.51
C ARG A 141 5.57 11.54 6.64
N ILE A 142 5.44 11.17 5.38
CA ILE A 142 6.54 11.16 4.41
C ILE A 142 6.30 12.29 3.41
N LYS A 143 7.34 13.10 3.17
CA LYS A 143 7.42 13.97 2.00
C LYS A 143 8.32 13.32 0.96
N THR A 144 7.77 12.95 -0.19
CA THR A 144 8.50 12.27 -1.27
C THR A 144 9.18 13.29 -2.21
N ASN A 145 10.09 12.79 -3.07
CA ASN A 145 10.80 13.65 -4.03
C ASN A 145 9.98 13.95 -5.30
N GLY A 146 8.75 13.46 -5.39
CA GLY A 146 7.88 13.62 -6.55
C GLY A 146 6.51 13.03 -6.29
N ASP A 147 5.61 13.23 -7.24
CA ASP A 147 4.21 12.86 -7.08
C ASP A 147 4.04 11.34 -7.04
N VAL A 148 3.36 10.84 -6.01
CA VAL A 148 3.10 9.44 -5.76
C VAL A 148 1.88 9.00 -6.56
N ILE A 149 2.10 8.02 -7.44
CA ILE A 149 1.06 7.46 -8.30
C ILE A 149 0.58 6.12 -7.75
N SER A 150 1.50 5.28 -7.29
CA SER A 150 1.19 3.94 -6.77
C SER A 150 1.89 3.67 -5.44
N MET A 151 1.27 2.84 -4.62
CA MET A 151 1.78 2.47 -3.30
C MET A 151 1.49 1.00 -3.02
N THR A 152 2.46 0.31 -2.42
CA THR A 152 2.25 -1.03 -1.87
C THR A 152 3.10 -1.23 -0.63
N PHE A 153 2.58 -1.99 0.34
CA PHE A 153 3.43 -2.60 1.35
C PHE A 153 4.08 -3.87 0.83
N ALA A 154 5.20 -4.25 1.45
CA ALA A 154 5.85 -5.53 1.26
C ALA A 154 6.33 -6.08 2.61
N SER A 155 6.20 -7.38 2.81
CA SER A 155 6.76 -8.08 3.96
C SER A 155 7.84 -9.05 3.51
N GLY A 156 8.98 -9.02 4.18
CA GLY A 156 10.13 -9.86 3.87
C GLY A 156 10.46 -10.79 5.01
N ASP A 157 10.79 -12.03 4.67
CA ASP A 157 11.52 -12.95 5.52
C ASP A 157 12.76 -13.44 4.77
N SER A 158 13.93 -13.21 5.36
CA SER A 158 15.23 -13.55 4.79
C SER A 158 15.39 -15.05 4.49
N ALA A 159 14.59 -15.93 5.10
CA ALA A 159 14.53 -17.36 4.76
C ALA A 159 14.04 -17.62 3.33
N PHE A 160 13.25 -16.69 2.76
CA PHE A 160 12.73 -16.73 1.40
C PHE A 160 13.55 -15.89 0.41
N CYS A 161 14.73 -15.44 0.84
CA CYS A 161 15.65 -14.73 -0.04
C CYS A 161 16.07 -15.64 -1.20
N ARG A 162 15.89 -15.18 -2.44
CA ARG A 162 16.25 -15.93 -3.65
C ARG A 162 17.75 -16.18 -3.76
N LEU A 163 18.57 -15.22 -3.32
CA LEU A 163 20.03 -15.24 -3.44
C LEU A 163 20.71 -14.98 -2.07
N PRO A 164 20.58 -15.91 -1.10
CA PRO A 164 21.01 -15.69 0.28
C PRO A 164 22.52 -15.43 0.40
N HIS A 165 23.32 -16.05 -0.46
CA HIS A 165 24.78 -15.87 -0.50
C HIS A 165 25.21 -14.46 -0.95
N ARG A 166 24.37 -13.74 -1.71
CA ARG A 166 24.63 -12.37 -2.16
C ARG A 166 24.06 -11.34 -1.18
N ALA A 167 22.89 -11.63 -0.61
CA ALA A 167 22.20 -10.74 0.31
C ALA A 167 23.12 -10.29 1.45
N ASN A 168 23.86 -11.17 2.12
CA ASN A 168 24.69 -10.75 3.26
C ASN A 168 25.77 -9.69 2.95
N LYS A 169 26.22 -9.58 1.69
CA LYS A 169 27.21 -8.58 1.26
C LYS A 169 26.58 -7.32 0.67
N ARG A 170 25.36 -7.41 0.13
CA ARG A 170 24.69 -6.36 -0.65
C ARG A 170 23.42 -5.82 0.00
N ARG A 171 22.98 -6.41 1.11
CA ARG A 171 21.77 -6.03 1.82
C ARG A 171 21.85 -4.56 2.22
N SER A 172 20.92 -3.77 1.70
CA SER A 172 20.77 -2.36 2.05
C SER A 172 20.51 -2.21 3.55
N SER A 173 20.88 -1.05 4.11
CA SER A 173 20.59 -0.70 5.51
C SER A 173 19.12 -0.81 5.87
N ILE A 174 18.25 -0.63 4.87
CA ILE A 174 16.78 -0.65 4.99
C ILE A 174 16.21 -2.06 5.13
N VAL A 175 16.95 -3.08 4.70
CA VAL A 175 16.53 -4.49 4.75
C VAL A 175 17.45 -5.34 5.61
N ARG A 176 18.08 -4.78 6.66
CA ARG A 176 19.08 -5.49 7.50
C ARG A 176 18.52 -6.67 8.29
N GLU A 177 17.35 -6.48 8.89
CA GLU A 177 16.69 -7.46 9.76
C GLU A 177 16.30 -8.75 9.02
N SER A 178 16.11 -9.84 9.75
CA SER A 178 15.63 -11.11 9.17
C SER A 178 14.18 -11.02 8.69
N GLN A 179 13.36 -10.24 9.39
CA GLN A 179 12.00 -9.90 9.01
C GLN A 179 11.86 -8.40 8.83
N VAL A 180 11.29 -7.97 7.71
CA VAL A 180 11.15 -6.56 7.38
C VAL A 180 9.76 -6.24 6.88
N SER A 181 9.29 -5.04 7.21
CA SER A 181 8.08 -4.46 6.63
C SER A 181 8.48 -3.20 5.89
N LEU A 182 8.17 -3.15 4.60
CA LEU A 182 8.55 -2.07 3.71
C LEU A 182 7.30 -1.37 3.16
N LEU A 183 7.45 -0.08 2.88
CA LEU A 183 6.50 0.72 2.13
C LEU A 183 7.18 1.18 0.84
N LEU A 184 6.57 0.89 -0.30
CA LEU A 184 7.06 1.25 -1.62
C LEU A 184 6.14 2.30 -2.24
N LEU A 185 6.75 3.36 -2.78
CA LEU A 185 6.07 4.49 -3.40
C LEU A 185 6.55 4.65 -4.84
N GLY A 186 5.70 4.35 -5.80
CA GLY A 186 5.95 4.53 -7.22
C GLY A 186 5.61 5.97 -7.63
N LEU A 187 6.61 6.70 -8.10
CA LEU A 187 6.48 8.10 -8.46
C LEU A 187 6.14 8.30 -9.93
N ALA A 188 5.56 9.46 -10.25
CA ALA A 188 5.27 9.89 -11.61
C ALA A 188 6.52 9.99 -12.50
N SER A 189 7.69 10.21 -11.87
CA SER A 189 9.00 10.23 -12.52
C SER A 189 9.53 8.85 -12.92
N GLY A 190 8.86 7.76 -12.52
CA GLY A 190 9.34 6.40 -12.72
C GLY A 190 10.27 5.87 -11.63
N VAL A 191 10.62 6.71 -10.66
CA VAL A 191 11.40 6.32 -9.48
C VAL A 191 10.50 5.59 -8.49
N ILE A 192 11.02 4.56 -7.81
CA ILE A 192 10.34 3.92 -6.68
C ILE A 192 11.15 4.20 -5.42
N GLU A 193 10.53 4.84 -4.44
CA GLU A 193 11.11 5.05 -3.12
C GLU A 193 10.67 3.94 -2.18
N VAL A 194 11.61 3.35 -1.46
CA VAL A 194 11.40 2.21 -0.56
C VAL A 194 11.82 2.60 0.84
N TYR A 195 10.89 2.47 1.78
CA TYR A 195 11.06 2.84 3.18
C TYR A 195 10.89 1.62 4.08
N ASN A 196 11.71 1.52 5.11
CA ASN A 196 11.46 0.57 6.19
C ASN A 196 10.41 1.17 7.13
N VAL A 197 9.30 0.48 7.36
CA VAL A 197 8.19 0.95 8.19
C VAL A 197 8.63 1.18 9.64
N PHE A 198 9.53 0.37 10.17
CA PHE A 198 10.09 0.58 11.50
C PHE A 198 10.86 1.91 11.58
N SER A 199 11.65 2.22 10.54
CA SER A 199 12.36 3.50 10.46
C SER A 199 11.41 4.69 10.29
N LEU A 200 10.25 4.51 9.66
CA LEU A 200 9.23 5.56 9.52
C LEU A 200 8.57 5.92 10.85
N VAL A 201 8.32 4.91 11.69
CA VAL A 201 7.67 5.09 13.00
C VAL A 201 8.68 5.55 14.06
N SER A 202 9.97 5.27 13.86
CA SER A 202 11.02 5.81 14.72
C SER A 202 11.13 7.33 14.58
N SER A 203 11.28 8.06 15.69
CA SER A 203 11.37 9.54 15.73
C SER A 203 12.66 10.12 15.14
N SER A 204 13.25 9.48 14.13
CA SER A 204 14.50 9.91 13.50
C SER A 204 14.25 11.14 12.61
N PRO A 205 15.07 12.20 12.71
CA PRO A 205 14.96 13.38 11.85
C PRO A 205 15.32 13.08 10.39
N HIS A 206 16.11 12.02 10.15
CA HIS A 206 16.44 11.55 8.81
C HIS A 206 15.91 10.13 8.62
N ILE A 207 14.96 9.97 7.71
CA ILE A 207 14.38 8.68 7.35
C ILE A 207 15.19 8.13 6.17
N PRO A 208 15.98 7.07 6.35
CA PRO A 208 16.70 6.46 5.25
C PRO A 208 15.70 5.88 4.24
N LYS A 209 16.00 6.07 2.96
CA LYS A 209 15.24 5.47 1.86
C LYS A 209 16.15 4.80 0.84
N TYR A 210 15.60 3.78 0.21
CA TYR A 210 16.22 3.01 -0.85
C TYR A 210 15.48 3.37 -2.15
N VAL A 211 16.20 3.52 -3.26
CA VAL A 211 15.65 4.08 -4.49
C VAL A 211 15.88 3.12 -5.63
N LEU A 212 14.80 2.72 -6.30
CA LEU A 212 14.83 1.95 -7.54
C LEU A 212 14.52 2.88 -8.70
N THR A 213 15.20 2.70 -9.82
CA THR A 213 14.94 3.46 -11.04
C THR A 213 15.38 2.66 -12.26
N ASP A 214 14.62 2.79 -13.35
CA ASP A 214 15.00 2.33 -14.70
C ASP A 214 14.24 3.17 -15.73
N ASP A 215 14.99 3.84 -16.61
CA ASP A 215 14.51 4.68 -17.74
C ASP A 215 13.48 5.79 -17.41
N CYS A 216 13.24 6.12 -16.13
CA CYS A 216 12.37 7.21 -15.67
C CYS A 216 10.96 7.25 -16.29
N THR A 217 10.34 6.08 -16.50
CA THR A 217 8.96 5.99 -17.00
C THR A 217 7.97 5.81 -15.85
N LEU A 218 6.89 6.60 -15.82
CA LEU A 218 5.85 6.61 -14.78
C LEU A 218 5.46 5.20 -14.31
N VAL A 219 5.46 4.98 -13.00
CA VAL A 219 5.05 3.71 -12.36
C VAL A 219 3.57 3.75 -12.00
N TYR A 220 2.74 3.08 -12.80
CA TYR A 220 1.29 3.08 -12.62
C TYR A 220 0.83 2.07 -11.56
N LEU A 221 1.53 0.92 -11.45
CA LEU A 221 1.19 -0.12 -10.49
C LEU A 221 2.44 -0.68 -9.83
N LEU A 222 2.36 -0.92 -8.53
CA LEU A 222 3.31 -1.72 -7.77
C LEU A 222 2.60 -2.92 -7.17
N SER A 223 3.25 -4.08 -7.21
CA SER A 223 2.75 -5.31 -6.61
C SER A 223 3.90 -6.04 -5.93
N ALA A 224 3.79 -6.26 -4.62
CA ALA A 224 4.75 -7.03 -3.86
C ALA A 224 4.32 -8.49 -3.75
N ALA A 225 5.28 -9.41 -3.86
CA ALA A 225 5.04 -10.82 -3.61
C ALA A 225 4.71 -11.03 -2.13
N ILE A 226 3.69 -11.84 -1.84
CA ILE A 226 3.22 -12.11 -0.48
C ILE A 226 3.93 -13.30 0.18
N ASP A 227 4.87 -13.93 -0.53
CA ASP A 227 5.58 -15.14 -0.12
C ASP A 227 6.82 -14.86 0.78
N GLY A 228 7.01 -13.62 1.22
CA GLY A 228 8.15 -13.21 2.04
C GLY A 228 9.45 -12.97 1.25
N SER A 229 9.47 -13.20 -0.07
CA SER A 229 10.70 -13.12 -0.87
C SER A 229 11.15 -11.69 -1.20
N LEU A 230 10.38 -10.66 -0.83
CA LEU A 230 10.59 -9.25 -1.22
C LEU A 230 10.80 -9.02 -2.72
N ARG A 231 10.16 -9.85 -3.55
CA ARG A 231 10.09 -9.59 -4.98
C ARG A 231 8.98 -8.60 -5.27
N VAL A 232 9.23 -7.66 -6.16
CA VAL A 232 8.29 -6.60 -6.52
C VAL A 232 8.17 -6.53 -8.03
N GLY A 233 6.94 -6.46 -8.51
CA GLY A 233 6.61 -6.15 -9.88
C GLY A 233 6.18 -4.69 -9.97
N SER A 234 6.75 -3.94 -10.92
CA SER A 234 6.28 -2.60 -11.25
C SER A 234 5.78 -2.58 -12.69
N VAL A 235 4.58 -2.03 -12.91
CA VAL A 235 4.01 -1.81 -14.23
C VAL A 235 4.14 -0.33 -14.56
N HIS A 236 4.76 -0.06 -15.71
CA HIS A 236 5.05 1.29 -16.16
C HIS A 236 4.13 1.69 -17.30
N ARG A 237 4.01 3.00 -17.52
CA ARG A 237 3.27 3.54 -18.67
C ARG A 237 3.75 2.89 -19.99
N GLY A 238 2.80 2.47 -20.81
CA GLY A 238 3.05 1.69 -22.03
C GLY A 238 3.06 0.17 -21.80
N GLY A 239 3.01 -0.28 -20.55
CA GLY A 239 2.86 -1.70 -20.21
C GLY A 239 4.17 -2.50 -20.13
N GLU A 240 5.30 -1.84 -19.89
CA GLU A 240 6.51 -2.55 -19.46
C GLU A 240 6.34 -3.02 -18.01
N VAL A 241 6.81 -4.23 -17.73
CA VAL A 241 6.85 -4.76 -16.37
C VAL A 241 8.29 -5.00 -15.94
N ARG A 242 8.68 -4.48 -14.78
CA ARG A 242 9.99 -4.72 -14.18
C ARG A 242 9.86 -5.54 -12.92
N LEU A 243 10.81 -6.45 -12.71
CA LEU A 243 10.86 -7.35 -11.57
C LEU A 243 12.11 -7.06 -10.75
N TRP A 244 11.90 -6.72 -9.48
CA TRP A 244 12.92 -6.26 -8.55
C TRP A 244 13.10 -7.25 -7.41
N ASP A 245 14.34 -7.43 -6.94
CA ASP A 245 14.70 -8.26 -5.79
C ASP A 245 15.28 -7.37 -4.68
N LEU A 246 14.48 -7.00 -3.69
CA LEU A 246 14.90 -6.03 -2.68
C LEU A 246 15.93 -6.58 -1.68
N TRP A 247 16.13 -7.90 -1.63
CA TRP A 247 17.16 -8.50 -0.78
C TRP A 247 18.58 -8.35 -1.36
N ASP A 248 18.70 -8.29 -2.69
CA ASP A 248 19.96 -8.10 -3.42
C ASP A 248 20.06 -6.65 -3.88
N ASP A 249 20.22 -5.72 -2.94
CA ASP A 249 20.33 -4.26 -3.18
C ASP A 249 19.30 -3.64 -4.13
N GLY A 250 18.12 -4.28 -4.28
CA GLY A 250 17.04 -3.92 -5.20
C GLY A 250 17.38 -4.06 -6.68
N ASN A 251 18.25 -4.99 -7.01
CA ASN A 251 18.60 -5.32 -8.39
C ASN A 251 17.36 -5.74 -9.21
N MET A 252 17.27 -5.22 -10.44
CA MET A 252 16.27 -5.65 -11.41
C MET A 252 16.73 -6.97 -12.02
N TYR A 253 15.91 -8.01 -11.92
CA TYR A 253 16.26 -9.35 -12.44
C TYR A 253 15.39 -9.77 -13.63
N GLY A 254 14.37 -8.97 -13.99
CA GLY A 254 13.55 -9.22 -15.16
C GLY A 254 12.91 -7.94 -15.68
N LYS A 255 12.84 -7.80 -17.00
CA LYS A 255 12.10 -6.75 -17.71
C LYS A 255 11.27 -7.43 -18.79
N LEU A 256 9.96 -7.32 -18.70
CA LEU A 256 9.01 -7.78 -19.71
C LEU A 256 8.66 -6.55 -20.57
N GLN A 257 9.09 -6.57 -21.83
CA GLN A 257 8.82 -5.48 -22.76
C GLN A 257 7.32 -5.44 -23.13
N HIS A 258 6.90 -4.31 -23.72
CA HIS A 258 5.54 -3.91 -24.13
C HIS A 258 4.66 -4.93 -24.87
N LYS A 259 5.16 -6.12 -25.20
CA LYS A 259 4.50 -7.07 -26.11
C LYS A 259 4.66 -8.48 -25.57
N PHE A 260 3.79 -8.88 -24.64
CA PHE A 260 3.58 -10.32 -24.47
C PHE A 260 2.81 -10.80 -25.70
N THR A 261 3.47 -11.58 -26.55
CA THR A 261 2.85 -12.15 -27.74
C THR A 261 2.03 -13.36 -27.33
N ILE A 262 0.71 -13.28 -27.49
CA ILE A 262 -0.15 -14.46 -27.38
C ILE A 262 -0.17 -15.13 -28.77
N PRO A 263 0.34 -16.37 -28.91
CA PRO A 263 0.22 -17.09 -30.16
C PRO A 263 -1.26 -17.32 -30.45
N THR A 264 -1.68 -16.91 -31.63
CA THR A 264 -3.04 -17.18 -32.13
C THR A 264 -2.98 -18.32 -33.13
N ASP A 265 -4.09 -19.02 -33.31
CA ASP A 265 -4.21 -20.10 -34.31
C ASP A 265 -4.08 -19.59 -35.76
N GLN A 266 -4.02 -18.26 -35.95
CA GLN A 266 -3.81 -17.62 -37.23
C GLN A 266 -2.33 -17.26 -37.43
N PRO A 267 -1.70 -17.73 -38.51
CA PRO A 267 -0.36 -17.29 -38.86
C PRO A 267 -0.42 -15.80 -39.18
N CYS A 268 0.30 -14.98 -38.42
CA CYS A 268 0.43 -13.51 -38.51
C CYS A 268 -0.43 -12.60 -37.61
N SER A 269 -1.19 -13.12 -36.64
CA SER A 269 -1.78 -12.25 -35.58
C SER A 269 -1.06 -12.43 -34.25
N GLU A 270 0.02 -11.67 -34.06
CA GLU A 270 0.57 -11.45 -32.72
C GLU A 270 -0.27 -10.39 -32.02
N ILE A 271 -0.93 -10.76 -30.93
CA ILE A 271 -1.61 -9.77 -30.09
C ILE A 271 -0.55 -9.07 -29.26
N GLN A 272 -0.30 -7.80 -29.59
CA GLN A 272 0.52 -6.90 -28.79
C GLN A 272 -0.39 -6.26 -27.73
N GLY A 273 -0.20 -6.66 -26.48
CA GLY A 273 -0.92 -6.10 -25.33
C GLY A 273 0.04 -5.33 -24.43
N GLU A 274 -0.31 -4.08 -24.14
CA GLU A 274 0.33 -3.31 -23.06
C GLU A 274 -0.22 -3.84 -21.72
N ALA A 275 0.65 -4.28 -20.81
CA ALA A 275 0.23 -4.71 -19.49
C ALA A 275 -0.38 -3.54 -18.72
N CYS A 276 -1.62 -3.67 -18.26
CA CYS A 276 -2.28 -2.67 -17.43
C CYS A 276 -2.41 -3.12 -15.97
N THR A 277 -2.25 -4.42 -15.69
CA THR A 277 -2.27 -4.98 -14.33
C THR A 277 -1.28 -6.13 -14.18
N PHE A 278 -0.89 -6.37 -12.93
CA PHE A 278 0.08 -7.37 -12.53
C PHE A 278 -0.29 -7.95 -11.16
N ALA A 279 -0.18 -9.27 -11.01
CA ALA A 279 -0.32 -9.93 -9.72
C ALA A 279 0.71 -11.05 -9.55
N TRP A 280 1.24 -11.18 -8.34
CA TRP A 280 2.00 -12.35 -7.93
C TRP A 280 1.05 -13.50 -7.62
N HIS A 281 1.41 -14.72 -8.04
CA HIS A 281 0.82 -15.91 -7.46
C HIS A 281 1.07 -15.91 -5.94
N PRO A 282 0.12 -16.36 -5.09
CA PRO A 282 0.30 -16.38 -3.64
C PRO A 282 1.57 -17.09 -3.16
N CYS A 283 1.97 -18.17 -3.86
CA CYS A 283 3.22 -18.90 -3.57
C CYS A 283 4.46 -18.34 -4.30
N GLY A 284 4.35 -17.21 -5.00
CA GLY A 284 5.44 -16.52 -5.70
C GLY A 284 6.06 -17.26 -6.89
N ARG A 285 5.48 -18.39 -7.32
CA ARG A 285 6.03 -19.20 -8.43
C ARG A 285 5.64 -18.70 -9.81
N HIS A 286 4.51 -18.02 -9.90
CA HIS A 286 4.00 -17.47 -11.16
C HIS A 286 3.69 -15.99 -11.01
N VAL A 287 3.65 -15.29 -12.13
CA VAL A 287 3.10 -13.95 -12.23
C VAL A 287 1.97 -13.95 -13.25
N PHE A 288 0.97 -13.13 -12.98
CA PHE A 288 -0.20 -12.94 -13.81
C PHE A 288 -0.18 -11.52 -14.33
N LEU A 289 -0.40 -11.37 -15.63
CA LEU A 289 -0.49 -10.10 -16.32
C LEU A 289 -1.85 -10.03 -17.00
N ALA A 290 -2.46 -8.86 -17.02
CA ALA A 290 -3.51 -8.60 -18.00
C ALA A 290 -3.24 -7.28 -18.73
N GLY A 291 -3.63 -7.24 -20.01
CA GLY A 291 -3.46 -6.07 -20.87
C GLY A 291 -4.76 -5.35 -21.20
N GLU A 292 -4.62 -4.15 -21.76
CA GLU A 292 -5.74 -3.23 -22.06
C GLU A 292 -6.84 -3.80 -22.97
N ARG A 293 -6.55 -4.89 -23.69
CA ARG A 293 -7.50 -5.58 -24.58
C ARG A 293 -8.16 -6.82 -23.95
N GLY A 294 -8.07 -6.97 -22.63
CA GLY A 294 -8.70 -8.07 -21.89
C GLY A 294 -7.98 -9.41 -21.98
N HIS A 295 -6.73 -9.41 -22.45
CA HIS A 295 -5.91 -10.62 -22.51
C HIS A 295 -5.15 -10.84 -21.21
N GLY A 296 -5.13 -12.09 -20.72
CA GLY A 296 -4.36 -12.50 -19.56
C GLY A 296 -3.22 -13.44 -19.92
N VAL A 297 -2.07 -13.29 -19.25
CA VAL A 297 -0.91 -14.16 -19.41
C VAL A 297 -0.42 -14.62 -18.05
N VAL A 298 -0.04 -15.90 -17.96
CA VAL A 298 0.60 -16.51 -16.79
C VAL A 298 2.03 -16.87 -17.15
N LEU A 299 3.00 -16.39 -16.36
CA LEU A 299 4.41 -16.67 -16.57
C LEU A 299 4.98 -17.42 -15.35
N ASP A 300 5.75 -18.49 -15.58
CA ASP A 300 6.51 -19.18 -14.52
C ASP A 300 7.81 -18.41 -14.24
N VAL A 301 7.99 -18.01 -12.99
CA VAL A 301 9.11 -17.18 -12.55
C VAL A 301 10.44 -17.95 -12.56
N ARG A 302 10.41 -19.29 -12.54
CA ARG A 302 11.62 -20.12 -12.70
C ARG A 302 12.25 -19.95 -14.09
N TRP A 303 11.41 -19.75 -15.12
CA TRP A 303 11.87 -19.60 -16.51
C TRP A 303 12.32 -18.18 -16.85
N LEU A 304 11.90 -17.16 -16.09
CA LEU A 304 12.43 -15.79 -16.25
C LEU A 304 13.94 -15.71 -15.98
N THR A 305 14.49 -16.61 -15.17
CA THR A 305 15.93 -16.73 -14.94
C THR A 305 16.64 -17.41 -16.13
N LEU A 306 15.98 -18.31 -16.84
CA LEU A 306 16.53 -19.10 -17.96
C LEU A 306 16.45 -18.37 -19.31
N ILE A 307 15.38 -17.61 -19.57
CA ILE A 307 15.23 -16.81 -20.79
C ILE A 307 16.31 -15.72 -20.87
N PHE A 308 16.75 -15.18 -19.73
CA PHE A 308 17.86 -14.23 -19.68
C PHE A 308 19.22 -14.86 -20.05
N LEU A 309 19.43 -16.13 -19.71
CA LEU A 309 20.66 -16.84 -20.11
C LEU A 309 20.67 -17.14 -21.61
N SER A 310 19.53 -17.54 -22.20
CA SER A 310 19.46 -17.80 -23.64
C SER A 310 19.54 -16.52 -24.49
N PHE A 311 19.02 -15.38 -24.03
CA PHE A 311 19.17 -14.10 -24.74
C PHE A 311 20.61 -13.57 -24.70
N VAL A 312 21.34 -13.72 -23.58
CA VAL A 312 22.76 -13.34 -23.49
C VAL A 312 23.63 -14.26 -24.35
N SER A 313 23.30 -15.54 -24.45
CA SER A 313 23.94 -16.46 -25.39
C SER A 313 23.66 -16.08 -26.85
N SER A 314 22.41 -15.76 -27.18
CA SER A 314 22.03 -15.40 -28.56
C SER A 314 22.61 -14.05 -29.02
N LEU A 315 22.83 -13.10 -28.11
CA LEU A 315 23.52 -11.83 -28.43
C LEU A 315 25.03 -12.01 -28.60
N LYS A 316 25.65 -12.99 -27.92
CA LYS A 316 27.07 -13.34 -28.15
C LYS A 316 27.30 -14.04 -29.48
N ASP A 317 26.33 -14.82 -29.94
CA ASP A 317 26.43 -15.52 -31.23
C ASP A 317 26.10 -14.61 -32.42
N SER A 318 25.48 -13.44 -32.20
CA SER A 318 25.21 -12.43 -33.24
C SER A 318 26.33 -11.39 -33.41
N GLN A 319 27.45 -11.50 -32.66
CA GLN A 319 28.64 -10.66 -32.81
C GLN A 319 29.89 -11.45 -33.29
N LYS A 320 29.69 -12.58 -33.98
CA LYS A 320 30.76 -13.29 -34.70
C LYS A 320 30.46 -13.37 -36.19
#